data_AF-A0A1I5RMZ7-F1
#
_entry.id   AF-A0A1I5RMZ7-F1
#
_cell.length_a   1.000
_cell.length_b   1.000
_cell.length_c   1.000
_cell.angle_alpha   90.00
_cell.angle_beta   90.00
_cell.angle_gamma   90.00
#
_symmetry.space_group_name_H-M   'P 1'
#
loop_
_entity.id
_entity.type
_entity.pdbx_description
1 polymer ?
#
loop_
_entity_poly.entity_id
_entity_poly.type
_entity_poly.pdbx_seq_one_letter_code
_entity_poly.pdbx_strand_id
1 'polypeptide(L)' 'MLNIAWLLRASRWARNPPSAKRVKLVVGVIAVCVALFAIERLVGWPDWLTVNGPSRGVPLR' A
#
# COMPACT_ATOMS: atom_id res chain seq x y z
N MET A 1 -6.25 20.11 -11.15
CA MET A 1 -7.57 20.67 -10.78
C MET A 1 -8.11 19.92 -9.58
N LEU A 2 -8.39 20.63 -8.49
CA LEU A 2 -8.90 20.03 -7.24
C LEU A 2 -10.41 19.81 -7.39
N ASN A 3 -10.82 18.55 -7.48
CA ASN A 3 -12.21 18.21 -7.73
C ASN A 3 -12.98 18.19 -6.40
N ILE A 4 -13.94 19.11 -6.25
CA ILE A 4 -14.80 19.29 -5.07
C ILE A 4 -15.50 17.99 -4.66
N ALA A 5 -15.72 17.07 -5.61
CA ALA A 5 -16.26 15.73 -5.32
C ALA A 5 -15.42 14.96 -4.28
N TRP A 6 -14.09 15.08 -4.30
CA TRP A 6 -13.21 14.43 -3.32
C TRP A 6 -13.35 15.04 -1.92
N LEU A 7 -13.49 16.36 -1.82
CA LEU A 7 -13.73 17.06 -0.55
C LEU A 7 -15.07 16.65 0.07
N LEU A 8 -16.13 16.57 -0.75
CA LEU A 8 -17.45 16.11 -0.30
C LEU A 8 -17.42 14.64 0.15
N ARG A 9 -16.67 13.78 -0.56
CA ARG A 9 -16.46 12.38 -0.19
C ARG A 9 -15.75 12.24 1.16
N ALA A 10 -14.69 13.01 1.40
CA ALA A 10 -13.93 13.01 2.65
C ALA A 10 -14.77 13.52 3.83
N SER A 11 -15.52 14.61 3.64
CA SER A 11 -16.45 15.12 4.65
C SER A 11 -17.53 14.10 5.02
N ARG A 12 -18.02 13.34 4.03
CA ARG A 12 -19.00 12.27 4.28
C ARG A 12 -18.41 11.08 5.03
N TRP A 13 -17.14 10.74 4.80
CA TRP A 13 -16.41 9.74 5.59
C TRP A 13 -16.25 10.15 7.06
N ALA A 14 -16.00 11.44 7.34
CA ALA A 14 -15.90 11.92 8.72
C ALA A 14 -17.25 11.84 9.47
N ARG A 15 -18.37 12.08 8.78
CA ARG A 15 -19.72 12.07 9.38
C ARG A 15 -20.37 10.70 9.44
N ASN A 16 -20.14 9.86 8.43
CA ASN A 16 -20.67 8.50 8.35
C ASN A 16 -19.58 7.56 7.84
N PRO A 17 -18.70 7.09 8.74
CA PRO A 17 -17.56 6.30 8.32
C PRO A 17 -18.03 4.98 7.71
N PRO A 18 -17.35 4.51 6.65
CA PRO A 18 -17.57 3.16 6.14
C PRO A 18 -17.33 2.13 7.25
N SER A 19 -17.99 0.97 7.15
CA SER A 19 -17.95 -0.09 8.16
C SER A 19 -16.55 -0.28 8.76
N ALA A 20 -16.45 -0.13 10.08
CA ALA A 20 -15.18 -0.18 10.81
C ALA A 20 -14.38 -1.47 10.54
N LYS A 21 -15.05 -2.58 10.21
CA LYS A 21 -14.41 -3.85 9.81
C LYS A 21 -13.55 -3.68 8.55
N ARG A 22 -14.06 -2.98 7.54
CA ARG A 22 -13.39 -2.78 6.26
C ARG A 22 -12.20 -1.81 6.42
N VAL A 23 -12.36 -0.77 7.24
CA VAL A 23 -11.26 0.16 7.57
C VAL A 23 -10.14 -0.56 8.33
N LYS A 24 -10.45 -1.35 9.35
CA LYS A 24 -9.47 -2.13 10.10
C LYS A 24 -8.71 -3.13 9.22
N LEU A 25 -9.41 -3.79 8.29
CA LEU A 25 -8.77 -4.67 7.31
C LEU A 25 -7.74 -3.92 6.48
N VAL A 26 -8.13 -2.79 5.87
CA VAL A 26 -7.22 -2.00 5.04
C VAL A 26 -6.05 -1.44 5.84
N VAL A 27 -6.30 -0.88 7.04
CA VAL A 27 -5.24 -0.39 7.92
C VAL A 27 -4.29 -1.51 8.34
N GLY A 28 -4.80 -2.70 8.65
CA GLY A 28 -3.98 -3.87 8.95
C GLY A 28 -3.09 -4.29 7.78
N VAL A 29 -3.64 -4.33 6.56
CA VAL A 29 -2.86 -4.64 5.34
C VAL A 29 -1.77 -3.59 5.13
N ILE A 30 -2.09 -2.30 5.26
CA ILE A 30 -1.10 -1.22 5.13
C ILE A 30 0.00 -1.37 6.19
N ALA A 31 -0.37 -1.66 7.44
CA ALA A 31 0.60 -1.87 8.51
C ALA A 31 1.55 -3.04 8.21
N VAL A 32 1.03 -4.14 7.66
CA VAL A 32 1.87 -5.28 7.22
C VAL A 32 2.82 -4.86 6.11
N CYS A 33 2.35 -4.15 5.08
CA CYS A 33 3.21 -3.66 4.00
C CYS A 33 4.31 -2.73 4.51
N VAL A 34 3.98 -1.80 5.41
CA VAL A 34 4.95 -0.87 6.00
C VAL A 34 5.94 -1.60 6.88
N ALA A 35 5.49 -2.59 7.67
CA ALA A 35 6.38 -3.41 8.48
C ALA A 35 7.38 -4.19 7.61
N LEU A 36 6.90 -4.82 6.52
CA LEU A 36 7.76 -5.50 5.56
C LEU A 36 8.78 -4.56 4.93
N PHE A 37 8.35 -3.37 4.50
CA PHE A 37 9.25 -2.36 3.93
C PHE A 37 10.28 -1.83 4.95
N ALA A 38 9.88 -1.67 6.21
CA ALA A 38 10.81 -1.28 7.28
C ALA A 38 11.85 -2.39 7.53
N ILE A 39 11.42 -3.64 7.55
CA ILE A 39 12.31 -4.81 7.71
C ILE A 39 13.30 -4.88 6.53
N GLU A 40 12.81 -4.72 5.30
CA GLU A 40 13.64 -4.64 4.09
C GLU A 40 14.75 -3.59 4.20
N ARG A 41 14.38 -2.38 4.63
CA ARG A 41 15.30 -1.24 4.68
C ARG A 41 16.33 -1.35 5.81
N LEU A 42 15.98 -2.02 6.92
CA LEU A 42 16.81 -2.08 8.12
C LEU A 42 17.68 -3.35 8.22
N VAL A 43 17.18 -4.50 7.76
CA VAL A 43 17.86 -5.80 7.88
C VAL A 43 18.40 -6.28 6.52
N GLY A 44 17.84 -5.80 5.41
CA GLY A 44 18.09 -6.36 4.09
C GLY A 44 17.28 -7.64 3.86
N TRP A 45 17.00 -7.96 2.60
CA TRP A 45 16.35 -9.22 2.24
C TRP A 45 17.40 -10.34 2.23
N PRO A 46 17.14 -11.47 2.92
CA PRO A 46 18.04 -12.60 2.87
C PRO A 46 17.95 -13.30 1.51
N ASP A 47 19.02 -13.96 1.07
CA ASP A 47 19.18 -14.51 -0.29
C ASP A 47 18.03 -15.45 -0.74
N TRP A 48 17.34 -16.07 0.22
CA TRP A 48 16.19 -16.96 -0.03
C TRP A 48 14.87 -16.23 -0.34
N LEU A 49 14.76 -14.94 0.01
CA LEU A 49 13.64 -14.10 -0.39
C LEU A 49 14.03 -13.08 -1.49
N THR A 50 15.32 -12.95 -1.81
CA THR A 50 15.78 -12.11 -2.92
C THR A 50 15.27 -12.69 -4.26
N VAL A 51 14.62 -11.85 -5.07
CA VAL A 51 14.13 -12.26 -6.39
C VAL A 51 15.33 -12.51 -7.32
N ASN A 52 15.63 -13.78 -7.58
CA ASN A 52 16.75 -14.22 -8.42
C ASN A 52 16.44 -14.21 -9.94
N GLY A 53 15.35 -13.55 -10.36
CA GLY A 53 14.92 -13.53 -11.75
C GLY A 53 15.45 -12.30 -12.50
N PRO A 54 15.88 -12.42 -13.78
CA PRO A 54 16.15 -11.24 -14.59
C PRO A 54 14.86 -10.43 -14.69
N SER A 55 14.89 -9.18 -14.20
CA SER A 55 13.87 -8.18 -14.49
C SER A 55 13.71 -8.15 -16.01
N ARG A 56 12.65 -8.78 -16.51
CA ARG A 56 12.38 -8.88 -17.95
C ARG A 56 11.90 -7.50 -18.44
N GLY A 57 12.78 -6.52 -18.41
CA GLY A 57 12.77 -5.40 -19.33
C GLY A 57 13.23 -5.93 -20.67
N VAL A 58 12.36 -6.64 -21.39
CA VAL A 58 12.58 -6.89 -22.81
C VAL A 58 12.43 -5.52 -23.48
N PRO A 59 13.48 -4.95 -24.06
CA PRO A 59 13.33 -3.80 -24.94
C PRO A 59 12.57 -4.31 -26.17
N LEU A 60 11.37 -3.79 -26.41
CA LEU A 60 10.71 -3.95 -27.70
C LEU A 60 11.53 -3.15 -28.70
N ARG A 61 12.45 -3.83 -29.41
CA ARG A 61 13.07 -3.35 -30.64
C ARG A 61 12.20 -3.70 -31.82
#